data_AF-A0A6S4TBZ1-F1
#
_entry.id   AF-A0A6S4TBZ1-F1
#
_cell.length_a   1.000
_cell.length_b   1.000
_cell.length_c   1.000
_cell.angle_alpha   90.00
_cell.angle_beta   90.00
_cell.angle_gamma   90.00
#
_symmetry.space_group_name_H-M   'P 1'
#
loop_
_entity.id
_entity.type
_entity.pdbx_description
1 polymer ?
#
loop_
_entity_poly.entity_id
_entity_poly.type
_entity_poly.pdbx_seq_one_letter_code
_entity_poly.pdbx_strand_id
1 'polypeptide(L)'
;MSWLKRIFSGWRETRSESTQQKQIIRLDNQSYHSNKDIISGMQFIATLQLRTPLQVLRHHGEIFDGPPSQTPHYGSQADGIWIFHTSSFREMGIAIDEPELTHASDIGPIEPSLYIPFLTLFRTIVEGNLTHEEKLTQLSSLPKQSPLFEEIWHKLSNNYEDFPASFFYLQFTILPGIGKQSAKKLYEYGFRSIPEIVNASMSQLTAVPGLGKATATKIKAFQLDSIEQ
;
A
#
# COMPACT_ATOMS: atom_id res chain seq x y z
N MET A 1 7.53 -79.37 6.00
CA MET A 1 6.42 -79.62 5.04
C MET A 1 5.30 -78.64 5.38
N SER A 2 5.27 -77.47 4.74
CA SER A 2 4.45 -77.17 3.54
C SER A 2 2.94 -77.23 3.77
N TRP A 3 2.37 -76.13 4.28
CA TRP A 3 1.00 -75.70 3.92
C TRP A 3 0.69 -74.20 4.16
N LEU A 4 1.71 -73.31 4.18
CA LEU A 4 1.53 -71.86 4.38
C LEU A 4 1.74 -71.02 3.09
N LYS A 5 1.15 -71.44 1.97
CA LYS A 5 1.11 -70.63 0.74
C LYS A 5 -0.21 -70.78 0.00
N ARG A 6 -1.28 -70.14 0.50
CA ARG A 6 -2.48 -69.91 -0.32
C ARG A 6 -3.47 -68.86 0.19
N ILE A 7 -3.04 -67.68 0.66
CA ILE A 7 -3.96 -66.54 0.91
C ILE A 7 -3.36 -65.17 0.51
N PHE A 8 -2.49 -65.09 -0.50
CA PHE A 8 -1.99 -63.78 -0.99
C PHE A 8 -1.84 -63.74 -2.52
N SER A 9 -2.89 -64.10 -3.24
CA SER A 9 -2.94 -63.94 -4.69
C SER A 9 -4.36 -63.55 -5.13
N GLY A 10 -4.73 -62.32 -4.80
CA GLY A 10 -6.04 -61.81 -5.17
C GLY A 10 -6.33 -60.54 -4.41
N TRP A 11 -5.68 -59.46 -4.85
CA TRP A 11 -6.10 -58.05 -4.79
C TRP A 11 -4.85 -57.21 -5.01
N ARG A 12 -4.40 -57.13 -6.28
CA ARG A 12 -3.73 -55.92 -6.75
C ARG A 12 -4.84 -54.92 -7.01
N GLU A 13 -5.24 -54.20 -5.97
CA GLU A 13 -5.82 -52.88 -6.19
C GLU A 13 -4.70 -52.04 -6.81
N THR A 14 -4.82 -51.83 -8.11
CA THR A 14 -4.18 -50.70 -8.78
C THR A 14 -4.85 -49.45 -8.21
N ARG A 15 -4.36 -48.98 -7.05
CA ARG A 15 -4.41 -47.56 -6.75
C ARG A 15 -3.58 -46.90 -7.83
N SER A 16 -4.22 -46.44 -8.89
CA SER A 16 -3.70 -45.29 -9.61
C SER A 16 -3.66 -44.17 -8.58
N GLU A 17 -2.50 -43.97 -7.95
CA GLU A 17 -2.15 -42.68 -7.37
C GLU A 17 -2.24 -41.71 -8.55
N SER A 18 -3.41 -41.08 -8.71
CA SER A 18 -3.50 -39.86 -9.47
C SER A 18 -2.63 -38.89 -8.69
N THR A 19 -1.38 -38.76 -9.10
CA THR A 19 -0.52 -37.65 -8.74
C THR A 19 -1.20 -36.41 -9.27
N GLN A 20 -2.21 -35.90 -8.55
CA GLN A 20 -2.65 -34.52 -8.69
C GLN A 20 -1.42 -33.71 -8.29
N GLN A 21 -0.58 -33.41 -9.28
CA GLN A 21 0.41 -32.36 -9.18
C GLN A 21 -0.35 -31.15 -8.65
N LYS A 22 -0.02 -30.73 -7.43
CA LYS A 22 -0.53 -29.48 -6.86
C LYS A 22 -0.20 -28.40 -7.90
N GLN A 23 -1.19 -28.01 -8.70
CA GLN A 23 -1.04 -26.89 -9.60
C GLN A 23 -0.85 -25.66 -8.72
N ILE A 24 0.35 -25.11 -8.77
CA ILE A 24 0.67 -23.88 -8.06
C ILE A 24 0.03 -22.76 -8.89
N ILE A 25 -1.05 -22.18 -8.38
CA ILE A 25 -1.64 -20.98 -8.97
C ILE A 25 -0.67 -19.82 -8.72
N ARG A 26 -0.24 -19.15 -9.80
CA ARG A 26 0.61 -17.96 -9.76
C ARG A 26 -0.11 -16.80 -10.42
N LEU A 27 0.28 -15.58 -10.08
CA LEU A 27 -0.24 -14.38 -10.74
C LEU A 27 0.39 -14.21 -12.13
N ASP A 28 0.07 -15.10 -13.06
CA ASP A 28 0.60 -15.12 -14.42
C ASP A 28 -0.48 -15.45 -15.47
N ASN A 29 -0.14 -15.22 -16.74
CA ASN A 29 -1.06 -15.46 -17.85
C ASN A 29 -1.45 -16.94 -17.97
N GLN A 30 -0.56 -17.86 -17.62
CA GLN A 30 -0.84 -19.29 -17.70
C GLN A 30 -1.97 -19.65 -16.73
N SER A 31 -1.85 -19.23 -15.46
CA SER A 31 -2.87 -19.47 -14.44
C SER A 31 -4.18 -18.78 -14.81
N TYR A 32 -4.13 -17.56 -15.36
CA TYR A 32 -5.31 -16.88 -15.89
C TYR A 32 -6.03 -17.71 -16.97
N HIS A 33 -5.31 -18.15 -18.01
CA HIS A 33 -5.91 -18.90 -19.11
C HIS A 33 -6.38 -20.29 -18.71
N SER A 34 -5.68 -20.97 -17.79
CA SER A 34 -6.03 -22.31 -17.33
C SER A 34 -7.24 -22.36 -16.39
N ASN A 35 -7.62 -21.24 -15.77
CA ASN A 35 -8.71 -21.16 -14.78
C ASN A 35 -9.80 -20.16 -15.20
N LYS A 36 -10.03 -19.99 -16.52
CA LYS A 36 -11.06 -19.08 -17.06
C LYS A 36 -12.51 -19.45 -16.69
N ASP A 37 -12.71 -20.64 -16.15
CA ASP A 37 -13.97 -21.10 -15.60
C ASP A 37 -14.33 -20.41 -14.27
N ILE A 38 -13.33 -19.89 -13.54
CA ILE A 38 -13.52 -19.21 -12.23
C ILE A 38 -12.99 -17.78 -12.25
N ILE A 39 -11.93 -17.50 -13.02
CA ILE A 39 -11.31 -16.18 -13.13
C ILE A 39 -11.98 -15.41 -14.28
N SER A 40 -12.65 -14.31 -13.93
CA SER A 40 -13.32 -13.41 -14.87
C SER A 40 -12.42 -12.27 -15.35
N GLY A 41 -11.36 -11.94 -14.60
CA GLY A 41 -10.45 -10.85 -14.95
C GLY A 41 -9.42 -10.59 -13.86
N MET A 42 -9.01 -9.33 -13.77
CA MET A 42 -8.12 -8.80 -12.73
C MET A 42 -8.85 -7.71 -11.96
N GLN A 43 -8.61 -7.60 -10.66
CA GLN A 43 -9.08 -6.50 -9.82
C GLN A 43 -7.89 -5.75 -9.22
N PHE A 44 -7.89 -4.43 -9.30
CA PHE A 44 -6.84 -3.62 -8.69
C PHE A 44 -7.17 -3.34 -7.23
N ILE A 45 -6.22 -3.65 -6.34
CA ILE A 45 -6.34 -3.40 -4.91
C ILE A 45 -5.26 -2.40 -4.51
N ALA A 46 -5.66 -1.15 -4.30
CA ALA A 46 -4.78 -0.13 -3.72
C ALA A 46 -4.45 -0.46 -2.26
N THR A 47 -3.20 -0.25 -1.86
CA THR A 47 -2.76 -0.31 -0.47
C THR A 47 -3.36 0.85 0.30
N LEU A 48 -4.06 0.59 1.41
CA LEU A 48 -4.77 1.63 2.17
C LEU A 48 -3.84 2.35 3.17
N GLN A 49 -2.88 3.11 2.65
CA GLN A 49 -1.94 3.90 3.44
C GLN A 49 -1.98 5.39 3.08
N LEU A 50 -1.66 6.28 4.03
CA LEU A 50 -1.55 7.73 3.84
C LEU A 50 -0.52 8.10 2.76
N ARG A 51 0.47 7.23 2.52
CA ARG A 51 1.47 7.44 1.47
C ARG A 51 0.96 7.13 0.07
N THR A 52 -0.08 6.30 -0.06
CA THR A 52 -0.59 5.84 -1.35
C THR A 52 -1.09 7.04 -2.15
N PRO A 53 -0.59 7.27 -3.38
CA PRO A 53 -0.98 8.42 -4.18
C PRO A 53 -2.48 8.47 -4.50
N LEU A 54 -3.04 9.68 -4.64
CA LEU A 54 -4.44 9.90 -4.98
C LEU A 54 -4.84 9.21 -6.27
N GLN A 55 -3.97 9.28 -7.29
CA GLN A 55 -4.21 8.62 -8.57
C GLN A 55 -4.37 7.11 -8.39
N VAL A 56 -3.52 6.47 -7.58
CA VAL A 56 -3.60 5.03 -7.30
C VAL A 56 -4.88 4.68 -6.55
N LEU A 57 -5.25 5.46 -5.53
CA LEU A 57 -6.46 5.24 -4.73
C LEU A 57 -7.74 5.25 -5.58
N ARG A 58 -7.79 6.10 -6.62
CA ARG A 58 -8.94 6.20 -7.54
C ARG A 58 -9.19 4.94 -8.37
N HIS A 59 -8.18 4.09 -8.53
CA HIS A 59 -8.29 2.82 -9.25
C HIS A 59 -8.61 1.64 -8.33
N HIS A 60 -8.74 1.83 -7.01
CA HIS A 60 -9.09 0.74 -6.12
C HIS A 60 -10.44 0.12 -6.52
N GLY A 61 -10.47 -1.20 -6.62
CA GLY A 61 -11.64 -1.98 -7.03
C GLY A 61 -11.86 -2.02 -8.55
N GLU A 62 -11.02 -1.38 -9.36
CA GLU A 62 -11.12 -1.43 -10.81
C GLU A 62 -10.99 -2.87 -11.32
N ILE A 63 -11.86 -3.26 -12.25
CA ILE A 63 -11.82 -4.57 -12.90
C ILE A 63 -11.28 -4.40 -14.31
N PHE A 64 -10.32 -5.25 -14.67
CA PHE A 64 -9.73 -5.33 -15.99
C PHE A 64 -9.98 -6.71 -16.61
N ASP A 65 -10.65 -6.73 -17.75
CA ASP A 65 -10.99 -7.94 -18.50
C ASP A 65 -9.79 -8.40 -19.34
N GLY A 66 -8.86 -9.11 -18.73
CA GLY A 66 -7.68 -9.60 -19.43
C GLY A 66 -6.65 -10.27 -18.53
N PRO A 67 -5.57 -10.81 -19.12
CA PRO A 67 -4.53 -11.49 -18.37
C PRO A 67 -3.64 -10.49 -17.59
N PRO A 68 -2.96 -10.93 -16.50
CA PRO A 68 -2.13 -10.06 -15.67
C PRO A 68 -1.11 -9.22 -16.44
N SER A 69 -0.46 -9.78 -17.47
CA SER A 69 0.56 -9.07 -18.27
C SER A 69 0.06 -7.83 -19.03
N GLN A 70 -1.26 -7.67 -19.18
CA GLN A 70 -1.87 -6.57 -19.93
C GLN A 70 -2.50 -5.52 -19.01
N THR A 71 -2.41 -5.72 -17.69
CA THR A 71 -3.00 -4.78 -16.72
C THR A 71 -2.29 -3.42 -16.79
N PRO A 72 -3.05 -2.31 -16.63
CA PRO A 72 -2.47 -0.98 -16.50
C PRO A 72 -1.52 -0.87 -15.29
N HIS A 73 -0.56 0.04 -15.39
CA HIS A 73 0.38 0.33 -14.30
C HIS A 73 0.02 1.66 -13.63
N TYR A 74 -0.37 1.63 -12.35
CA TYR A 74 -0.83 2.81 -11.62
C TYR A 74 0.17 3.37 -10.61
N GLY A 75 1.20 2.61 -10.23
CA GLY A 75 2.20 2.99 -9.24
C GLY A 75 3.11 1.81 -8.91
N SER A 76 3.88 1.90 -7.83
CA SER A 76 4.71 0.76 -7.41
C SER A 76 3.86 -0.37 -6.84
N GLN A 77 4.42 -1.58 -6.72
CA GLN A 77 3.76 -2.69 -6.03
C GLN A 77 3.46 -2.40 -4.55
N ALA A 78 4.15 -1.41 -3.95
CA ALA A 78 3.84 -0.98 -2.61
C ALA A 78 2.53 -0.16 -2.56
N ASP A 79 2.16 0.52 -3.64
CA ASP A 79 0.98 1.39 -3.69
C ASP A 79 -0.30 0.64 -4.03
N GLY A 80 -0.18 -0.48 -4.75
CA GLY A 80 -1.28 -1.40 -5.02
C GLY A 80 -0.85 -2.54 -5.93
N ILE A 81 -1.71 -3.55 -6.01
CA ILE A 81 -1.46 -4.76 -6.80
C ILE A 81 -2.72 -5.17 -7.56
N TRP A 82 -2.52 -5.76 -8.73
CA TRP A 82 -3.58 -6.51 -9.41
C TRP A 82 -3.66 -7.92 -8.83
N ILE A 83 -4.88 -8.37 -8.53
CA ILE A 83 -5.17 -9.75 -8.13
C ILE A 83 -6.18 -10.36 -9.10
N PHE A 84 -6.29 -11.69 -9.12
CA PHE A 84 -7.35 -12.33 -9.90
C PHE A 84 -8.72 -11.90 -9.37
N HIS A 85 -9.57 -11.45 -10.29
CA HIS A 85 -10.99 -11.27 -10.04
C HIS A 85 -11.71 -12.56 -10.39
N THR A 86 -12.46 -13.09 -9.44
CA THR A 86 -13.28 -14.29 -9.63
C THR A 86 -14.72 -13.90 -9.86
N SER A 87 -15.45 -14.72 -10.62
CA SER A 87 -16.90 -14.59 -10.74
C SER A 87 -17.56 -14.54 -9.36
N SER A 88 -18.57 -13.68 -9.22
CA SER A 88 -19.40 -13.59 -8.02
C SER A 88 -20.15 -14.90 -7.77
N PHE A 89 -20.53 -15.15 -6.52
CA PHE A 89 -21.43 -16.23 -6.13
C PHE A 89 -22.72 -16.18 -6.95
N ARG A 90 -23.27 -14.98 -7.19
CA ARG A 90 -24.48 -14.81 -7.99
C ARG A 90 -24.29 -15.21 -9.45
N GLU A 91 -23.16 -14.84 -10.07
CA GLU A 91 -22.82 -15.29 -11.43
C GLU A 91 -22.63 -16.81 -11.51
N MET A 92 -22.19 -17.43 -10.41
CA MET A 92 -22.13 -18.88 -10.26
C MET A 92 -23.47 -19.53 -9.88
N GLY A 93 -24.57 -18.77 -9.82
CA GLY A 93 -25.92 -19.27 -9.51
C GLY A 93 -26.20 -19.45 -8.01
N ILE A 94 -25.35 -18.93 -7.13
CA ILE A 94 -25.50 -18.96 -5.68
C ILE A 94 -26.03 -17.59 -5.22
N ALA A 95 -27.23 -17.56 -4.64
CA ALA A 95 -27.91 -16.33 -4.24
C ALA A 95 -27.36 -15.74 -2.91
N ILE A 96 -26.07 -15.45 -2.87
CA ILE A 96 -25.36 -14.87 -1.72
C ILE A 96 -24.54 -13.67 -2.23
N ASP A 97 -24.50 -12.59 -1.47
CA ASP A 97 -23.64 -11.44 -1.77
C ASP A 97 -22.20 -11.68 -1.28
N GLU A 98 -21.22 -11.18 -2.02
CA GLU A 98 -19.82 -11.21 -1.59
C GLU A 98 -19.65 -10.35 -0.32
N PRO A 99 -19.00 -10.86 0.74
CA PRO A 99 -18.66 -10.04 1.88
C PRO A 99 -17.56 -9.04 1.48
N GLU A 100 -17.66 -7.80 1.98
CA GLU A 100 -16.54 -6.86 1.89
C GLU A 100 -15.40 -7.37 2.79
N LEU A 101 -14.18 -7.43 2.24
CA LEU A 101 -13.01 -7.88 2.96
C LEU A 101 -12.26 -6.68 3.54
N THR A 102 -11.82 -6.80 4.80
CA THR A 102 -10.95 -5.80 5.41
C THR A 102 -9.56 -5.83 4.80
N HIS A 103 -8.95 -4.65 4.64
CA HIS A 103 -7.61 -4.46 4.13
C HIS A 103 -6.69 -3.92 5.23
N ALA A 104 -5.40 -4.26 5.16
CA ALA A 104 -4.41 -3.69 6.06
C ALA A 104 -4.21 -2.19 5.79
N SER A 105 -4.14 -1.40 6.86
CA SER A 105 -4.02 0.06 6.78
C SER A 105 -3.16 0.64 7.90
N ASP A 106 -2.88 1.94 7.86
CA ASP A 106 -2.14 2.64 8.94
C ASP A 106 -2.88 2.62 10.29
N ILE A 107 -4.17 2.29 10.32
CA ILE A 107 -5.01 2.24 11.52
C ILE A 107 -5.48 0.82 11.85
N GLY A 108 -4.82 -0.19 11.27
CA GLY A 108 -5.20 -1.60 11.40
C GLY A 108 -6.17 -2.07 10.30
N PRO A 109 -6.72 -3.29 10.41
CA PRO A 109 -7.66 -3.83 9.43
C PRO A 109 -8.93 -2.98 9.35
N ILE A 110 -9.32 -2.56 8.14
CA ILE A 110 -10.53 -1.76 7.91
C ILE A 110 -11.12 -2.06 6.52
N GLU A 111 -12.43 -1.95 6.40
CA GLU A 111 -13.13 -2.03 5.11
C GLU A 111 -12.74 -0.86 4.21
N PRO A 112 -12.39 -1.10 2.93
CA PRO A 112 -12.05 -0.04 1.98
C PRO A 112 -13.11 1.05 1.88
N SER A 113 -14.40 0.67 1.87
CA SER A 113 -15.53 1.60 1.80
C SER A 113 -15.52 2.66 2.91
N LEU A 114 -14.97 2.32 4.08
CA LEU A 114 -14.87 3.23 5.23
C LEU A 114 -13.61 4.11 5.20
N TYR A 115 -12.49 3.63 4.65
CA TYR A 115 -11.21 4.35 4.73
C TYR A 115 -10.80 5.09 3.46
N ILE A 116 -11.17 4.58 2.27
CA ILE A 116 -10.87 5.23 0.99
C ILE A 116 -11.40 6.66 0.90
N PRO A 117 -12.62 7.00 1.37
CA PRO A 117 -13.09 8.38 1.35
C PRO A 117 -12.19 9.33 2.14
N PHE A 118 -11.72 8.90 3.32
CA PHE A 118 -10.78 9.67 4.14
C PHE A 118 -9.44 9.85 3.42
N LEU A 119 -8.85 8.75 2.92
CA LEU A 119 -7.58 8.79 2.21
C LEU A 119 -7.64 9.67 0.95
N THR A 120 -8.74 9.60 0.21
CA THR A 120 -8.97 10.40 -1.00
C THR A 120 -8.94 11.89 -0.67
N LEU A 121 -9.64 12.32 0.38
CA LEU A 121 -9.65 13.72 0.81
C LEU A 121 -8.29 14.15 1.37
N PHE A 122 -7.67 13.31 2.21
CA PHE A 122 -6.34 13.56 2.75
C PHE A 122 -5.31 13.78 1.63
N ARG A 123 -5.27 12.87 0.64
CA ARG A 123 -4.34 12.97 -0.49
C ARG A 123 -4.68 14.14 -1.42
N THR A 124 -5.96 14.45 -1.62
CA THR A 124 -6.37 15.64 -2.38
C THR A 124 -5.79 16.93 -1.78
N ILE A 125 -5.78 17.05 -0.45
CA ILE A 125 -5.20 18.20 0.25
C ILE A 125 -3.67 18.19 0.14
N VAL A 126 -3.04 17.05 0.41
CA VAL A 126 -1.58 16.89 0.41
C VAL A 126 -0.96 17.13 -0.97
N GLU A 127 -1.55 16.56 -2.02
CA GLU A 127 -1.08 16.66 -3.40
C GLU A 127 -1.55 17.95 -4.09
N GLY A 128 -2.51 18.67 -3.48
CA GLY A 128 -3.01 19.92 -3.99
C GLY A 128 -1.97 21.05 -4.01
N ASN A 129 -2.21 22.04 -4.88
CA ASN A 129 -1.40 23.25 -4.98
C ASN A 129 -1.81 24.30 -3.93
N LEU A 130 -1.65 23.93 -2.65
CA LEU A 130 -1.92 24.77 -1.50
C LEU A 130 -0.61 25.10 -0.78
N THR A 131 -0.57 26.21 -0.05
CA THR A 131 0.52 26.48 0.88
C THR A 131 0.53 25.45 2.01
N HIS A 132 1.68 25.30 2.66
CA HIS A 132 1.84 24.31 3.71
C HIS A 132 0.87 24.54 4.89
N GLU A 133 0.69 25.80 5.28
CA GLU A 133 -0.19 26.22 6.35
C GLU A 133 -1.67 25.96 6.01
N GLU A 134 -2.07 26.20 4.76
CA GLU A 134 -3.41 25.86 4.25
C GLU A 134 -3.65 24.35 4.29
N LYS A 135 -2.65 23.54 3.89
CA LYS A 135 -2.74 22.07 3.97
C LYS A 135 -3.00 21.61 5.40
N LEU A 136 -2.21 22.07 6.37
CA LEU A 136 -2.42 21.72 7.78
C LEU A 136 -3.79 22.15 8.31
N THR A 137 -4.25 23.32 7.90
CA THR A 137 -5.56 23.85 8.29
C THR A 137 -6.69 22.98 7.73
N GLN A 138 -6.62 22.62 6.45
CA GLN A 138 -7.62 21.75 5.82
C GLN A 138 -7.57 20.32 6.37
N LEU A 139 -6.39 19.75 6.58
CA LEU A 139 -6.24 18.43 7.19
C LEU A 139 -6.87 18.40 8.59
N SER A 140 -6.57 19.39 9.42
CA SER A 140 -7.15 19.52 10.78
C SER A 140 -8.68 19.73 10.78
N SER A 141 -9.29 19.99 9.63
CA SER A 141 -10.75 20.09 9.49
C SER A 141 -11.42 18.76 9.14
N LEU A 142 -10.68 17.78 8.60
CA LEU A 142 -11.20 16.46 8.23
C LEU A 142 -11.99 15.75 9.34
N PRO A 143 -11.53 15.65 10.61
CA PRO A 143 -12.28 14.95 11.64
C PRO A 143 -13.65 15.58 11.93
N LYS A 144 -13.87 16.85 11.58
CA LYS A 144 -15.15 17.55 11.78
C LYS A 144 -16.20 17.20 10.74
N GLN A 145 -15.82 16.50 9.66
CA GLN A 145 -16.73 16.19 8.55
C GLN A 145 -17.63 14.99 8.84
N SER A 146 -17.18 14.05 9.68
CA SER A 146 -18.00 12.91 10.11
C SER A 146 -17.43 12.25 11.38
N PRO A 147 -18.27 11.56 12.18
CA PRO A 147 -17.81 10.76 13.32
C PRO A 147 -16.79 9.67 12.93
N LEU A 148 -16.94 9.08 11.73
CA LEU A 148 -15.99 8.10 11.20
C LEU A 148 -14.61 8.72 11.00
N PHE A 149 -14.55 9.93 10.46
CA PHE A 149 -13.27 10.64 10.25
C PHE A 149 -12.63 11.05 11.56
N GLU A 150 -13.43 11.41 12.56
CA GLU A 150 -12.93 11.66 13.92
C GLU A 150 -12.28 10.40 14.52
N GLU A 151 -12.90 9.23 14.38
CA GLU A 151 -12.34 7.97 14.87
C GLU A 151 -11.03 7.61 14.14
N ILE A 152 -11.03 7.71 12.81
CA ILE A 152 -9.84 7.50 11.97
C ILE A 152 -8.72 8.44 12.41
N TRP A 153 -9.05 9.73 12.58
CA TRP A 153 -8.09 10.75 13.00
C TRP A 153 -7.49 10.43 14.37
N HIS A 154 -8.31 10.03 15.34
CA HIS A 154 -7.84 9.62 16.66
C HIS A 154 -6.87 8.42 16.58
N LYS A 155 -7.19 7.39 15.77
CA LYS A 155 -6.28 6.25 15.54
C LYS A 155 -4.95 6.69 14.92
N LEU A 156 -4.99 7.58 13.93
CA LEU A 156 -3.79 8.14 13.30
C LEU A 156 -2.95 8.96 14.30
N SER A 157 -3.57 9.83 15.09
CA SER A 157 -2.88 10.61 16.12
C SER A 157 -2.23 9.74 17.21
N ASN A 158 -2.78 8.55 17.48
CA ASN A 158 -2.15 7.59 18.40
C ASN A 158 -0.95 6.86 17.77
N ASN A 159 -0.99 6.61 16.46
CA ASN A 159 0.06 5.89 15.74
C ASN A 159 1.21 6.81 15.29
N TYR A 160 0.93 8.10 15.07
CA TYR A 160 1.87 9.10 14.60
C TYR A 160 1.90 10.31 15.54
N GLU A 161 3.01 10.48 16.26
CA GLU A 161 3.30 11.70 17.00
C GLU A 161 3.17 12.93 16.08
N ASP A 162 2.65 14.05 16.60
CA ASP A 162 2.47 15.31 15.87
C ASP A 162 1.66 15.23 14.57
N PHE A 163 0.80 14.23 14.41
CA PHE A 163 -0.10 14.16 13.25
C PHE A 163 -1.01 15.41 13.19
N PRO A 164 -1.15 16.08 12.02
CA PRO A 164 -0.73 15.66 10.68
C PRO A 164 0.64 16.19 10.23
N ALA A 165 1.31 17.04 11.02
CA ALA A 165 2.60 17.62 10.64
C ALA A 165 3.68 16.55 10.39
N SER A 166 3.62 15.46 11.14
CA SER A 166 4.53 14.32 10.98
C SER A 166 4.48 13.64 9.62
N PHE A 167 3.32 13.65 8.95
CA PHE A 167 3.24 13.17 7.58
C PHE A 167 4.20 13.91 6.63
N PHE A 168 4.41 15.22 6.85
CA PHE A 168 5.28 16.02 6.00
C PHE A 168 6.74 15.85 6.37
N TYR A 169 7.09 16.08 7.64
CA TYR A 169 8.50 16.07 8.02
C TYR A 169 9.10 14.67 7.94
N LEU A 170 8.33 13.60 8.15
CA LEU A 170 8.86 12.24 8.03
C LEU A 170 9.35 11.92 6.61
N GLN A 171 8.90 12.65 5.58
CA GLN A 171 9.46 12.50 4.23
C GLN A 171 10.94 12.89 4.17
N PHE A 172 11.40 13.78 5.06
CA PHE A 172 12.81 14.20 5.11
C PHE A 172 13.74 13.08 5.57
N THR A 173 13.23 11.97 6.12
CA THR A 173 14.08 10.85 6.54
C THR A 173 14.68 10.06 5.37
N ILE A 174 14.26 10.34 4.14
CA ILE A 174 14.95 9.84 2.95
C ILE A 174 16.34 10.46 2.79
N LEU A 175 16.56 11.66 3.37
CA LEU A 175 17.85 12.34 3.29
C LEU A 175 18.92 11.62 4.14
N PRO A 176 20.15 11.48 3.62
CA PRO A 176 21.18 10.73 4.29
C PRO A 176 21.57 11.39 5.62
N GLY A 177 21.47 10.62 6.70
CA GLY A 177 21.78 11.08 8.06
C GLY A 177 20.66 11.87 8.74
N ILE A 178 19.46 11.91 8.16
CA ILE A 178 18.27 12.50 8.78
C ILE A 178 17.39 11.41 9.37
N GLY A 179 17.33 11.34 10.71
CA GLY A 179 16.34 10.56 11.44
C GLY A 179 15.10 11.39 11.77
N LYS A 180 14.06 10.74 12.36
CA LYS A 180 12.77 11.37 12.69
C LYS A 180 12.90 12.69 13.47
N GLN A 181 13.78 12.73 14.47
CA GLN A 181 13.99 13.93 15.29
C GLN A 181 14.66 15.06 14.52
N SER A 182 15.66 14.76 13.69
CA SER A 182 16.30 15.77 12.83
C SER A 182 15.33 16.30 11.78
N ALA A 183 14.46 15.43 11.25
CA ALA A 183 13.41 15.80 10.32
C ALA A 183 12.39 16.78 10.95
N LYS A 184 11.90 16.47 12.15
CA LYS A 184 11.02 17.36 12.93
C LYS A 184 11.69 18.73 13.16
N LYS A 185 12.96 18.77 13.54
CA LYS A 185 13.68 20.03 13.74
C LYS A 185 13.86 20.85 12.47
N LEU A 186 14.18 20.20 11.34
CA LEU A 186 14.22 20.87 10.03
C LEU A 186 12.87 21.54 9.74
N TYR A 187 11.80 20.80 9.98
CA TYR A 187 10.45 21.30 9.81
C TYR A 187 10.12 22.46 10.78
N GLU A 188 10.42 22.35 12.06
CA GLU A 188 10.22 23.45 13.02
C GLU A 188 11.05 24.70 12.67
N TYR A 189 12.21 24.51 12.02
CA TYR A 189 13.07 25.60 11.57
C TYR A 189 12.59 26.29 10.27
N GLY A 190 11.50 25.81 9.67
CA GLY A 190 10.85 26.45 8.53
C GLY A 190 10.93 25.67 7.22
N PHE A 191 11.70 24.59 7.14
CA PHE A 191 11.78 23.80 5.91
C PHE A 191 10.47 23.04 5.65
N ARG A 192 10.01 23.04 4.39
CA ARG A 192 8.74 22.44 3.96
C ARG A 192 8.89 21.37 2.90
N SER A 193 10.06 21.25 2.26
CA SER A 193 10.27 20.26 1.20
C SER A 193 11.72 19.77 1.12
N ILE A 194 11.91 18.56 0.55
CA ILE A 194 13.25 18.00 0.29
C ILE A 194 14.06 18.92 -0.65
N PRO A 195 13.53 19.43 -1.78
CA PRO A 195 14.28 20.35 -2.63
C PRO A 195 14.74 21.62 -1.90
N GLU A 196 13.92 22.17 -1.01
CA GLU A 196 14.32 23.33 -0.20
C GLU A 196 15.50 23.00 0.72
N ILE A 197 15.47 21.84 1.39
CA ILE A 197 16.56 21.38 2.27
C ILE A 197 17.84 21.13 1.48
N VAL A 198 17.75 20.48 0.32
CA VAL A 198 18.91 20.20 -0.55
C VAL A 198 19.50 21.49 -1.11
N ASN A 199 18.67 22.48 -1.45
CA ASN A 199 19.12 23.76 -2.00
C ASN A 199 19.60 24.75 -0.93
N ALA A 200 19.25 24.53 0.35
CA ALA A 200 19.71 25.35 1.45
C ALA A 200 21.24 25.51 1.49
N SER A 201 21.69 26.65 1.98
CA SER A 201 23.11 26.91 2.22
C SER A 201 23.62 26.08 3.41
N MET A 202 24.94 25.84 3.43
CA MET A 202 25.59 25.16 4.55
C MET A 202 25.30 25.87 5.88
N SER A 203 25.29 27.21 5.88
CA SER A 203 24.97 28.03 7.05
C SER A 203 23.56 27.77 7.56
N GLN A 204 22.55 27.76 6.66
CA GLN A 204 21.16 27.49 7.03
C GLN A 204 20.99 26.10 7.62
N LEU A 205 21.60 25.07 7.02
CA LEU A 205 21.51 23.70 7.54
C LEU A 205 22.18 23.54 8.91
N THR A 206 23.35 24.14 9.10
CA THR A 206 24.07 24.05 10.39
C THR A 206 23.48 24.92 11.50
N ALA A 207 22.58 25.85 11.15
CA ALA A 207 21.84 26.64 12.14
C ALA A 207 20.72 25.82 12.81
N VAL A 208 20.30 24.71 12.20
CA VAL A 208 19.29 23.81 12.78
C VAL A 208 19.91 23.03 13.95
N PRO A 209 19.34 23.10 15.16
CA PRO A 209 19.93 22.47 16.34
C PRO A 209 20.15 20.95 16.20
N GLY A 210 21.41 20.52 16.22
CA GLY A 210 21.77 19.11 16.09
C GLY A 210 22.06 18.65 14.65
N LEU A 211 22.01 19.54 13.66
CA LEU A 211 22.56 19.28 12.33
C LEU A 211 23.99 19.85 12.23
N GLY A 212 24.97 18.96 12.30
CA GLY A 212 26.39 19.33 12.12
C GLY A 212 26.82 19.40 10.65
N LYS A 213 28.02 19.97 10.43
CA LYS A 213 28.64 20.09 9.09
C LYS A 213 28.68 18.76 8.32
N ALA A 214 29.00 17.66 9.01
CA ALA A 214 29.08 16.33 8.37
C ALA A 214 27.74 15.89 7.76
N THR A 215 26.62 16.07 8.48
CA THR A 215 25.28 15.74 7.97
C THR A 215 24.89 16.68 6.84
N ALA A 216 25.14 17.98 7.01
CA ALA A 216 24.84 18.96 5.98
C ALA A 216 25.62 18.70 4.67
N THR A 217 26.89 18.28 4.73
CA THR A 217 27.65 17.86 3.54
C THR A 217 27.02 16.65 2.84
N LYS A 218 26.54 15.65 3.59
CA LYS A 218 25.85 14.49 3.01
C LYS A 218 24.55 14.89 2.29
N ILE A 219 23.77 15.79 2.90
CA ILE A 219 22.55 16.33 2.28
C ILE A 219 22.88 17.07 0.99
N LYS A 220 23.93 17.90 0.96
CA LYS A 220 24.33 18.62 -0.27
C LYS A 220 24.84 17.70 -1.38
N ALA A 221 25.34 16.52 -1.03
CA ALA A 221 25.75 15.50 -2.00
C ALA A 221 24.59 14.62 -2.48
N PHE A 222 23.40 14.75 -1.89
CA PHE A 222 22.22 13.98 -2.25
C PHE A 222 21.65 14.45 -3.60
N GLN A 223 21.38 13.51 -4.50
CA GLN A 223 20.80 13.76 -5.82
C GLN A 223 19.32 13.40 -5.82
N LEU A 224 18.45 14.34 -6.20
CA LEU A 224 16.99 14.17 -6.16
C LEU A 224 16.47 13.06 -7.09
N ASP A 225 17.18 12.79 -8.18
CA ASP A 225 16.83 11.75 -9.17
C ASP A 225 16.77 10.33 -8.58
N SER A 226 17.29 10.14 -7.36
CA SER A 226 17.21 8.88 -6.62
C SER A 226 15.87 8.62 -5.91
N ILE A 227 14.90 9.54 -6.01
CA ILE A 227 13.57 9.44 -5.36
C ILE A 227 12.46 9.01 -6.35
N GLU A 228 12.67 9.15 -7.67
CA GLU A 228 11.65 8.88 -8.70
C GLU A 228 11.70 7.45 -9.30
N GLN A 229 12.30 6.48 -8.60
CA GLN A 229 12.29 5.04 -8.97
C GLN A 229 11.52 4.22 -7.95
#